data_AF-X0U4U3-F1
#
_entry.id   AF-X0U4U3-F1
#
_cell.length_a   1.000
_cell.length_b   1.000
_cell.length_c   1.000
_cell.angle_alpha   90.00
_cell.angle_beta   90.00
_cell.angle_gamma   90.00
#
_symmetry.space_group_name_H-M   'P 1'
#
loop_
_entity.id
_entity.type
_entity.pdbx_description
1 polymer ?
#
loop_
_entity_poly.entity_id
_entity_poly.type
_entity_poly.pdbx_seq_one_letter_code
_entity_poly.pdbx_strand_id
1 'polypeptide(L)'
;MKMKVKITKILIGLLFTSIFQSQYLSGAVIMAASGSRDDIQAAVDYASDGDTVIIPAGTFDFGSGRVEIYNKLIHVRGAGITQTIIEKTGAGYDDRTMFWVFMPYKKGGPIFSDMKLIDTNGPYEEYSVDNRTKGIVLGTGCWNFRVYNMEFEGFGESGLEAQEYSGAEEYEWKQQGIIYNC
;
A
#
# COMPACT_ATOMS: atom_id res chain seq x y z
N MET A 1 55.87 0.84 -61.54
CA MET A 1 54.43 1.17 -61.44
C MET A 1 54.04 1.21 -59.97
N LYS A 2 53.82 2.41 -59.39
CA LYS A 2 53.39 2.58 -57.99
C LYS A 2 51.87 2.44 -57.92
N MET A 3 51.36 1.57 -57.05
CA MET A 3 49.94 1.55 -56.68
C MET A 3 49.83 1.56 -55.16
N LYS A 4 49.26 2.65 -54.61
CA LYS A 4 48.86 2.82 -53.20
C LYS A 4 47.44 2.28 -53.01
N VAL A 5 47.02 2.15 -51.74
CA VAL A 5 45.63 2.07 -51.16
C VAL A 5 45.33 0.69 -50.54
N LYS A 6 44.82 0.50 -49.31
CA LYS A 6 44.48 1.32 -48.10
C LYS A 6 44.34 0.32 -46.93
N ILE A 7 44.85 0.63 -45.74
CA ILE A 7 44.57 -0.12 -44.50
C ILE A 7 43.20 0.35 -43.99
N THR A 8 42.16 -0.48 -44.14
CA THR A 8 40.83 -0.24 -43.58
C THR A 8 40.64 -1.13 -42.35
N LYS A 9 40.40 -0.49 -41.20
CA LYS A 9 40.08 -1.11 -39.91
C LYS A 9 38.88 -2.06 -40.04
N ILE A 10 39.00 -3.29 -39.54
CA ILE A 10 37.86 -4.14 -39.20
C ILE A 10 38.07 -4.62 -37.75
N LEU A 11 37.47 -3.88 -36.83
CA LEU A 11 37.17 -4.31 -35.47
C LEU A 11 35.78 -4.98 -35.55
N ILE A 12 35.76 -6.30 -35.64
CA ILE A 12 34.56 -7.15 -35.56
C ILE A 12 35.06 -8.40 -34.85
N GLY A 13 34.61 -8.85 -33.69
CA GLY A 13 33.37 -8.61 -32.97
C GLY A 13 33.16 -9.93 -32.23
N LEU A 14 33.50 -9.99 -30.94
CA LEU A 14 33.12 -11.13 -30.10
C LEU A 14 31.98 -10.66 -29.19
N LEU A 15 30.82 -11.25 -29.45
CA LEU A 15 29.53 -11.01 -28.84
C LEU A 15 29.65 -10.88 -27.31
N PHE A 16 29.35 -9.70 -26.78
CA PHE A 16 28.74 -9.59 -25.46
C PHE A 16 27.31 -10.10 -25.60
N THR A 17 27.10 -11.40 -25.39
CA THR A 17 25.76 -11.93 -25.10
C THR A 17 25.33 -11.33 -23.76
N SER A 18 24.73 -10.15 -23.82
CA SER A 18 24.04 -9.54 -22.69
C SER A 18 22.88 -10.46 -22.34
N ILE A 19 23.11 -11.30 -21.33
CA ILE A 19 22.06 -12.06 -20.69
C ILE A 19 21.17 -11.01 -20.03
N PHE A 20 20.05 -10.65 -20.66
CA PHE A 20 18.94 -10.01 -19.96
C PHE A 20 18.38 -11.06 -19.00
N GLN A 21 19.04 -11.22 -17.85
CA GLN A 21 18.41 -11.85 -16.71
C GLN A 21 17.26 -10.93 -16.34
N SER A 22 16.05 -11.29 -16.75
CA SER A 22 14.84 -10.70 -16.22
C SER A 22 14.83 -11.06 -14.74
N GLN A 23 15.43 -10.20 -13.92
CA GLN A 23 15.33 -10.32 -12.49
C GLN A 23 13.87 -10.05 -12.18
N TYR A 24 13.13 -11.12 -11.88
CA TYR A 24 11.92 -10.98 -11.08
C TYR A 24 12.41 -10.40 -9.76
N LEU A 25 12.43 -9.07 -9.67
CA LEU A 25 12.61 -8.36 -8.42
C LEU A 25 11.41 -8.77 -7.58
N SER A 26 11.59 -9.79 -6.75
CA SER A 26 10.81 -9.91 -5.53
C SER A 26 11.03 -8.59 -4.80
N GLY A 27 9.95 -7.89 -4.47
CA GLY A 27 10.08 -6.62 -3.79
C GLY A 27 10.84 -6.79 -2.47
N ALA A 28 11.49 -5.70 -2.07
CA ALA A 28 12.21 -5.64 -0.82
C ALA A 28 11.26 -5.79 0.38
N VAL A 29 11.78 -6.33 1.47
CA VAL A 29 11.11 -6.30 2.77
C VAL A 29 11.61 -5.07 3.52
N ILE A 30 10.70 -4.16 3.83
CA ILE A 30 10.97 -2.90 4.54
C ILE A 30 10.33 -3.02 5.92
N MET A 31 11.16 -3.02 6.95
CA MET A 31 10.68 -3.05 8.33
C MET A 31 10.37 -1.61 8.77
N ALA A 32 9.13 -1.35 9.18
CA ALA A 32 8.83 -0.10 9.88
C ALA A 32 9.59 -0.07 11.22
N ALA A 33 10.15 1.09 11.58
CA ALA A 33 10.96 1.21 12.80
C ALA A 33 10.15 0.93 14.08
N SER A 34 8.86 1.26 14.05
CA SER A 34 7.85 0.81 15.01
C SER A 34 6.50 0.69 14.28
N GLY A 35 5.43 0.32 15.00
CA GLY A 35 4.07 0.40 14.47
C GLY A 35 3.41 1.76 14.66
N SER A 36 4.15 2.80 15.07
CA SER A 36 3.64 4.16 15.05
C SER A 36 3.26 4.58 13.63
N ARG A 37 2.24 5.44 13.50
CA ARG A 37 1.79 5.96 12.20
C ARG A 37 2.95 6.53 11.37
N ASP A 38 3.80 7.34 12.00
CA ASP A 38 4.87 8.06 11.29
C ASP A 38 5.97 7.11 10.79
N ASP A 39 6.31 6.07 11.56
CA ASP A 39 7.28 5.06 11.13
C ASP A 39 6.72 4.18 10.00
N ILE A 40 5.43 3.86 10.05
CA ILE A 40 4.76 3.14 8.96
C ILE A 40 4.71 4.03 7.71
N GLN A 41 4.38 5.31 7.84
CA GLN A 41 4.39 6.25 6.71
C GLN A 41 5.79 6.34 6.09
N ALA A 42 6.84 6.48 6.91
CA ALA A 42 8.22 6.53 6.41
C ALA A 42 8.60 5.25 5.64
N ALA A 43 8.18 4.07 6.12
CA ALA A 43 8.38 2.81 5.42
C ALA A 43 7.59 2.74 4.10
N VAL A 44 6.34 3.19 4.10
CA VAL A 44 5.50 3.31 2.90
C VAL A 44 6.11 4.28 1.89
N ASP A 45 6.63 5.42 2.33
CA ASP A 45 7.27 6.42 1.48
C ASP A 45 8.54 5.89 0.82
N TYR A 46 9.32 5.09 1.55
CA TYR A 46 10.51 4.42 1.04
C TYR A 46 10.18 3.27 0.07
N ALA A 47 9.04 2.60 0.24
CA ALA A 47 8.68 1.43 -0.55
C ALA A 47 8.45 1.72 -2.04
N SER A 48 8.91 0.80 -2.89
CA SER A 48 8.64 0.74 -4.32
C SER A 48 7.58 -0.32 -4.63
N ASP A 49 7.07 -0.33 -5.86
CA ASP A 49 6.12 -1.36 -6.29
C ASP A 49 6.71 -2.77 -6.11
N GLY A 50 5.90 -3.67 -5.56
CA GLY A 50 6.26 -5.05 -5.24
C GLY A 50 6.79 -5.24 -3.81
N ASP A 51 7.20 -4.17 -3.12
CA ASP A 51 7.77 -4.24 -1.78
C ASP A 51 6.74 -4.65 -0.72
N THR A 52 7.24 -5.22 0.38
CA THR A 52 6.46 -5.53 1.57
C THR A 52 6.90 -4.65 2.72
N VAL A 53 5.97 -3.85 3.25
CA VAL A 53 6.14 -3.07 4.49
C VAL A 53 5.67 -3.94 5.66
N ILE A 54 6.59 -4.31 6.54
CA ILE A 54 6.31 -5.09 7.75
C ILE A 54 6.12 -4.15 8.94
N ILE A 55 4.97 -4.27 9.58
CA ILE A 55 4.67 -3.62 10.86
C ILE A 55 5.04 -4.61 11.98
N PRO A 56 5.86 -4.21 12.97
CA PRO A 56 6.25 -5.12 14.05
C PRO A 56 5.06 -5.53 14.93
N ALA A 57 5.26 -6.55 15.75
CA ALA A 57 4.31 -6.91 16.79
C ALA A 57 4.24 -5.81 17.85
N GLY A 58 3.04 -5.57 18.38
CA GLY A 58 2.73 -4.56 19.38
C GLY A 58 1.31 -4.01 19.21
N THR A 59 0.92 -3.17 20.16
CA THR A 59 -0.29 -2.35 20.10
C THR A 59 0.13 -0.91 19.87
N PHE A 60 -0.40 -0.27 18.83
CA PHE A 60 0.04 1.05 18.40
C PHE A 60 -1.13 1.99 18.19
N ASP A 61 -1.10 3.10 18.91
CA ASP A 61 -2.10 4.15 18.80
C ASP A 61 -1.81 5.09 17.61
N PHE A 62 -2.77 5.20 16.69
CA PHE A 62 -2.73 6.12 15.55
C PHE A 62 -3.26 7.52 15.90
N GLY A 63 -3.88 7.68 17.07
CA GLY A 63 -4.52 8.92 17.49
C GLY A 63 -5.48 9.43 16.42
N SER A 64 -5.32 10.70 16.05
CA SER A 64 -6.07 11.36 14.99
C SER A 64 -5.32 11.39 13.65
N GLY A 65 -4.48 10.42 13.31
CA GLY A 65 -3.78 10.43 12.02
C GLY A 65 -4.06 9.22 11.14
N ARG A 66 -3.47 9.24 9.94
CA ARG A 66 -3.57 8.19 8.94
C ARG A 66 -2.23 7.89 8.27
N VAL A 67 -2.13 6.71 7.67
CA VAL A 67 -1.10 6.36 6.68
C VAL A 67 -1.70 6.53 5.28
N GLU A 68 -0.97 7.23 4.41
CA GLU A 68 -1.33 7.48 3.03
C GLU A 68 -0.51 6.62 2.07
N ILE A 69 -1.21 5.90 1.19
CA ILE A 69 -0.60 5.07 0.14
C ILE A 69 -1.06 5.61 -1.21
N TYR A 70 -0.16 6.37 -1.86
CA TYR A 70 -0.45 7.02 -3.13
C TYR A 70 0.23 6.32 -4.30
N ASN A 71 -0.54 5.72 -5.21
CA ASN A 71 -0.02 5.04 -6.42
C ASN A 71 1.11 4.02 -6.13
N LYS A 72 0.99 3.20 -5.08
CA LYS A 72 2.00 2.16 -4.76
C LYS A 72 1.38 0.76 -4.72
N LEU A 73 2.04 -0.19 -5.38
CA LEU A 73 1.66 -1.61 -5.39
C LEU A 73 2.44 -2.37 -4.31
N ILE A 74 2.15 -2.06 -3.05
CA ILE A 74 2.88 -2.62 -1.89
C ILE A 74 2.02 -3.59 -1.09
N HIS A 75 2.68 -4.46 -0.33
CA HIS A 75 2.06 -5.30 0.69
C HIS A 75 2.33 -4.71 2.08
N VAL A 76 1.30 -4.22 2.76
CA VAL A 76 1.37 -3.82 4.17
C VAL A 76 0.96 -5.00 5.03
N ARG A 77 1.84 -5.45 5.92
CA ARG A 77 1.69 -6.70 6.65
C ARG A 77 2.07 -6.58 8.11
N GLY A 78 1.22 -7.04 9.02
CA GLY A 78 1.56 -7.20 10.45
C GLY A 78 2.17 -8.57 10.79
N ALA A 79 2.44 -8.79 12.07
CA ALA A 79 2.96 -10.05 12.60
C ALA A 79 1.88 -11.11 12.88
N GLY A 80 0.60 -10.77 12.70
CA GLY A 80 -0.58 -11.61 12.97
C GLY A 80 -1.69 -10.80 13.66
N ILE A 81 -2.96 -11.24 13.51
CA ILE A 81 -4.14 -10.52 14.05
C ILE A 81 -4.12 -10.37 15.59
N THR A 82 -3.41 -11.24 16.30
CA THR A 82 -3.22 -11.14 17.76
C THR A 82 -1.88 -10.53 18.17
N GLN A 83 -1.03 -10.17 17.19
CA GLN A 83 0.34 -9.71 17.43
C GLN A 83 0.54 -8.25 17.02
N THR A 84 -0.08 -7.81 15.92
CA THR A 84 -0.05 -6.40 15.48
C THR A 84 -1.47 -5.86 15.59
N ILE A 85 -1.68 -4.97 16.56
CA ILE A 85 -2.94 -4.28 16.80
C ILE A 85 -2.69 -2.79 16.56
N ILE A 86 -3.43 -2.21 15.63
CA ILE A 86 -3.42 -0.77 15.42
C ILE A 86 -4.74 -0.21 15.96
N GLU A 87 -4.64 0.80 16.84
CA GLU A 87 -5.77 1.39 17.53
C GLU A 87 -6.01 2.82 17.04
N LYS A 88 -7.26 3.14 16.76
CA LYS A 88 -7.71 4.51 16.54
C LYS A 88 -8.30 5.04 17.85
N THR A 89 -7.62 5.99 18.49
CA THR A 89 -8.09 6.64 19.73
C THR A 89 -8.50 8.10 19.54
N GLY A 90 -8.18 8.69 18.37
CA GLY A 90 -8.47 10.09 18.09
C GLY A 90 -9.67 10.28 17.17
N ALA A 91 -10.52 11.23 17.55
CA ALA A 91 -11.63 11.77 16.79
C ALA A 91 -11.21 13.01 15.97
N GLY A 92 -11.72 13.17 14.74
CA GLY A 92 -11.47 14.35 13.91
C GLY A 92 -11.85 14.17 12.45
N TYR A 93 -12.39 15.22 11.82
CA TYR A 93 -13.04 15.16 10.49
C TYR A 93 -12.13 14.74 9.34
N ASP A 94 -10.87 15.21 9.35
CA ASP A 94 -9.91 15.02 8.25
C ASP A 94 -9.17 13.68 8.34
N ASP A 95 -9.13 13.04 9.51
CA ASP A 95 -8.28 11.89 9.78
C ASP A 95 -9.06 10.69 10.34
N ARG A 96 -10.26 10.49 9.79
CA ARG A 96 -11.15 9.39 10.17
C ARG A 96 -10.62 8.02 9.75
N THR A 97 -9.68 7.95 8.83
CA THR A 97 -9.21 6.70 8.21
C THR A 97 -7.85 6.31 8.79
N MET A 98 -7.59 5.02 9.04
CA MET A 98 -6.25 4.56 9.45
C MET A 98 -5.32 4.40 8.25
N PHE A 99 -5.80 3.76 7.18
CA PHE A 99 -5.07 3.60 5.93
C PHE A 99 -5.88 4.15 4.76
N TRP A 100 -5.41 5.22 4.16
CA TRP A 100 -6.03 5.83 2.99
C TRP A 100 -5.22 5.51 1.74
N VAL A 101 -5.82 4.76 0.82
CA VAL A 101 -5.18 4.33 -0.41
C VAL A 101 -5.84 5.04 -1.58
N PHE A 102 -5.03 5.65 -2.43
CA PHE A 102 -5.51 6.33 -3.62
C PHE A 102 -4.58 6.06 -4.81
N MET A 103 -5.12 5.45 -5.88
CA MET A 103 -4.32 4.92 -7.00
C MET A 103 -4.87 5.32 -8.38
N PRO A 104 -5.12 6.62 -8.64
CA PRO A 104 -5.76 7.06 -9.89
C PRO A 104 -4.92 6.77 -11.14
N TYR A 105 -3.60 6.68 -11.00
CA TYR A 105 -2.67 6.65 -12.14
C TYR A 105 -1.97 5.31 -12.32
N LYS A 106 -2.35 4.28 -11.55
CA LYS A 106 -1.67 2.99 -11.56
C LYS A 106 -2.68 1.84 -11.49
N LYS A 107 -2.64 0.95 -12.49
CA LYS A 107 -3.43 -0.27 -12.49
C LYS A 107 -2.85 -1.28 -11.49
N GLY A 108 -3.67 -1.68 -10.54
CA GLY A 108 -3.30 -2.62 -9.49
C GLY A 108 -3.80 -2.12 -8.14
N GLY A 109 -3.48 -2.84 -7.08
CA GLY A 109 -4.06 -2.60 -5.78
C GLY A 109 -3.10 -3.06 -4.69
N PRO A 110 -3.16 -2.44 -3.51
CA PRO A 110 -2.34 -2.83 -2.38
C PRO A 110 -2.76 -4.21 -1.86
N ILE A 111 -1.89 -4.79 -1.04
CA ILE A 111 -2.20 -5.96 -0.24
C ILE A 111 -2.14 -5.55 1.23
N PHE A 112 -3.15 -5.92 2.01
CA PHE A 112 -3.16 -5.80 3.47
C PHE A 112 -3.33 -7.18 4.10
N SER A 113 -2.49 -7.52 5.08
CA SER A 113 -2.67 -8.77 5.84
C SER A 113 -2.09 -8.78 7.24
N ASP A 114 -2.52 -9.78 8.01
CA ASP A 114 -1.91 -10.22 9.27
C ASP A 114 -1.88 -9.17 10.38
N MET A 115 -2.96 -8.40 10.55
CA MET A 115 -3.09 -7.44 11.65
C MET A 115 -4.55 -7.17 12.01
N LYS A 116 -4.75 -6.70 13.24
CA LYS A 116 -6.03 -6.19 13.72
C LYS A 116 -6.05 -4.67 13.67
N LEU A 117 -7.12 -4.09 13.14
CA LEU A 117 -7.42 -2.68 13.24
C LEU A 117 -8.64 -2.51 14.15
N ILE A 118 -8.53 -1.65 15.16
CA ILE A 118 -9.61 -1.38 16.10
C ILE A 118 -9.81 0.11 16.26
N ASP A 119 -11.07 0.53 16.34
CA ASP A 119 -11.45 1.85 16.81
C ASP A 119 -12.03 1.77 18.22
N THR A 120 -11.45 2.55 19.13
CA THR A 120 -11.85 2.60 20.53
C THR A 120 -12.67 3.84 20.87
N ASN A 121 -13.00 4.70 19.89
CA ASN A 121 -13.81 5.91 20.09
C ASN A 121 -15.29 5.62 20.40
N GLY A 122 -15.70 4.35 20.37
CA GLY A 122 -17.06 3.92 20.61
C GLY A 122 -17.90 3.88 19.33
N PRO A 123 -19.12 3.33 19.40
CA PRO A 123 -19.98 3.15 18.23
C PRO A 123 -20.31 4.51 17.59
N TYR A 124 -20.62 4.46 16.29
CA TYR A 124 -21.13 5.61 15.57
C TYR A 124 -22.33 6.23 16.27
N GLU A 125 -22.22 7.52 16.57
CA GLU A 125 -23.37 8.34 16.93
C GLU A 125 -23.77 9.15 15.71
N GLU A 126 -25.04 9.03 15.30
CA GLU A 126 -25.59 9.51 14.01
C GLU A 126 -25.32 11.00 13.70
N TYR A 127 -25.07 11.80 14.75
CA TYR A 127 -24.79 13.24 14.65
C TYR A 127 -23.37 13.64 15.06
N SER A 128 -22.53 12.68 15.45
CA SER A 128 -21.11 12.90 15.73
C SER A 128 -20.31 12.65 14.45
N VAL A 129 -19.92 13.73 13.77
CA VAL A 129 -18.97 13.65 12.65
C VAL A 129 -17.61 13.11 13.08
N ASP A 130 -17.34 13.18 14.39
CA ASP A 130 -16.11 12.79 15.04
C ASP A 130 -15.95 11.26 15.13
N ASN A 131 -17.06 10.51 15.04
CA ASN A 131 -17.07 9.04 15.15
C ASN A 131 -17.26 8.34 13.79
N ARG A 132 -17.08 9.04 12.66
CA ARG A 132 -17.19 8.45 11.31
C ARG A 132 -15.90 7.76 10.85
N THR A 133 -15.28 7.01 11.76
CA THR A 133 -13.97 6.39 11.60
C THR A 133 -14.00 5.23 10.61
N LYS A 134 -12.85 5.00 9.96
CA LYS A 134 -12.64 3.96 8.97
C LYS A 134 -11.30 3.27 9.20
N GLY A 135 -11.24 1.96 8.98
CA GLY A 135 -9.99 1.22 9.02
C GLY A 135 -9.18 1.47 7.75
N ILE A 136 -9.52 0.74 6.68
CA ILE A 136 -8.88 0.86 5.37
C ILE A 136 -9.87 1.45 4.36
N VAL A 137 -9.48 2.53 3.69
CA VAL A 137 -10.18 3.06 2.52
C VAL A 137 -9.37 2.77 1.28
N LEU A 138 -9.92 1.93 0.41
CA LEU A 138 -9.44 1.67 -0.92
C LEU A 138 -10.14 2.63 -1.89
N GLY A 139 -9.50 3.78 -2.12
CA GLY A 139 -9.98 4.83 -3.00
C GLY A 139 -9.85 4.48 -4.48
N THR A 140 -10.22 5.43 -5.34
CA THR A 140 -10.24 5.27 -6.80
C THR A 140 -8.98 4.61 -7.37
N GLY A 141 -9.18 3.70 -8.32
CA GLY A 141 -8.11 3.02 -9.07
C GLY A 141 -7.51 1.80 -8.37
N CYS A 142 -7.93 1.47 -7.14
CA CYS A 142 -7.54 0.23 -6.46
C CYS A 142 -8.15 -1.00 -7.15
N TRP A 143 -7.45 -1.56 -8.14
CA TRP A 143 -7.86 -2.74 -8.90
C TRP A 143 -7.01 -3.97 -8.52
N ASN A 144 -7.60 -5.16 -8.39
CA ASN A 144 -6.91 -6.36 -7.92
C ASN A 144 -6.25 -6.19 -6.53
N PHE A 145 -6.87 -5.39 -5.64
CA PHE A 145 -6.43 -5.32 -4.24
C PHE A 145 -6.69 -6.65 -3.53
N ARG A 146 -5.96 -6.90 -2.44
CA ARG A 146 -6.21 -8.05 -1.57
C ARG A 146 -6.21 -7.64 -0.11
N VAL A 147 -7.20 -8.08 0.63
CA VAL A 147 -7.27 -7.89 2.08
C VAL A 147 -7.55 -9.26 2.70
N TYR A 148 -6.64 -9.75 3.53
CA TYR A 148 -6.82 -11.08 4.10
C TYR A 148 -6.12 -11.28 5.43
N ASN A 149 -6.65 -12.19 6.23
CA ASN A 149 -6.11 -12.50 7.56
C ASN A 149 -6.02 -11.23 8.43
N MET A 150 -7.12 -10.46 8.40
CA MET A 150 -7.27 -9.20 9.13
C MET A 150 -8.37 -9.36 10.18
N GLU A 151 -8.43 -8.44 11.13
CA GLU A 151 -9.59 -8.28 12.01
C GLU A 151 -9.94 -6.79 12.08
N PHE A 152 -11.22 -6.43 12.00
CA PHE A 152 -11.70 -5.05 12.08
C PHE A 152 -12.74 -4.94 13.20
N GLU A 153 -12.55 -4.01 14.13
CA GLU A 153 -13.44 -3.86 15.28
C GLU A 153 -13.74 -2.38 15.57
N GLY A 154 -14.99 -2.07 15.96
CA GLY A 154 -15.34 -0.79 16.58
C GLY A 154 -15.48 0.42 15.66
N PHE A 155 -15.14 0.33 14.37
CA PHE A 155 -15.23 1.46 13.44
C PHE A 155 -16.66 1.98 13.28
N GLY A 156 -16.84 3.28 13.42
CA GLY A 156 -18.16 3.90 13.32
C GLY A 156 -18.73 3.91 11.90
N GLU A 157 -17.90 4.01 10.86
CA GLU A 157 -18.39 3.95 9.48
C GLU A 157 -18.07 2.61 8.81
N SER A 158 -16.79 2.22 8.76
CA SER A 158 -16.39 1.00 8.06
C SER A 158 -15.03 0.46 8.51
N GLY A 159 -14.90 -0.85 8.75
CA GLY A 159 -13.58 -1.46 8.93
C GLY A 159 -12.76 -1.45 7.63
N LEU A 160 -13.42 -1.71 6.52
CA LEU A 160 -12.87 -1.70 5.18
C LEU A 160 -13.91 -1.11 4.22
N GLU A 161 -13.48 -0.18 3.38
CA GLU A 161 -14.31 0.46 2.37
C GLU A 161 -13.60 0.49 1.03
N ALA A 162 -14.27 0.04 -0.01
CA ALA A 162 -13.86 0.33 -1.39
C ALA A 162 -14.76 1.45 -1.90
N GLN A 163 -14.17 2.63 -2.11
CA GLN A 163 -14.89 3.86 -2.42
C GLN A 163 -14.42 4.49 -3.72
N GLU A 164 -15.32 4.61 -4.70
CA GLU A 164 -15.05 5.33 -5.93
C GLU A 164 -15.38 6.83 -5.72
N TYR A 165 -14.39 7.71 -5.88
CA TYR A 165 -14.60 9.16 -5.71
C TYR A 165 -15.31 9.76 -6.92
N SER A 166 -16.09 10.82 -6.70
CA SER A 166 -16.76 11.55 -7.79
C SER A 166 -15.75 12.09 -8.80
N GLY A 167 -16.02 11.91 -10.08
CA GLY A 167 -15.08 12.21 -11.17
C GLY A 167 -14.18 11.04 -11.56
N ALA A 168 -14.32 9.89 -10.90
CA ALA A 168 -13.55 8.69 -11.24
C ALA A 168 -13.93 8.04 -12.57
N GLU A 169 -15.01 8.49 -13.21
CA GLU A 169 -15.43 8.05 -14.55
C GLU A 169 -14.34 8.27 -15.62
N GLU A 170 -13.38 9.17 -15.35
CA GLU A 170 -12.22 9.43 -16.18
C GLU A 170 -11.11 8.35 -16.03
N TYR A 171 -11.15 7.54 -14.97
CA TYR A 171 -10.17 6.48 -14.75
C TYR A 171 -10.65 5.14 -15.30
N GLU A 172 -9.79 4.46 -16.06
CA GLU A 172 -10.14 3.22 -16.76
C GLU A 172 -10.38 2.01 -15.82
N TRP A 173 -9.97 2.10 -14.56
CA TRP A 173 -9.90 0.95 -13.65
C TRP A 173 -10.97 1.01 -12.56
N LYS A 174 -12.01 0.20 -12.74
CA LYS A 174 -13.01 -0.04 -11.70
C LYS A 174 -12.38 -0.74 -10.50
N GLN A 175 -12.82 -0.37 -9.31
CA GLN A 175 -12.41 -1.05 -8.08
C GLN A 175 -12.80 -2.52 -8.11
N GLN A 176 -11.83 -3.38 -7.82
CA GLN A 176 -12.02 -4.83 -7.80
C GLN A 176 -10.96 -5.43 -6.89
N GLY A 177 -11.30 -6.46 -6.13
CA GLY A 177 -10.33 -7.13 -5.28
C GLY A 177 -10.87 -8.41 -4.67
N ILE A 178 -10.07 -9.01 -3.80
CA ILE A 178 -10.42 -10.22 -3.06
C ILE A 178 -10.28 -9.93 -1.56
N ILE A 179 -11.32 -10.27 -0.81
CA ILE A 179 -11.36 -10.19 0.65
C ILE A 179 -11.65 -11.60 1.18
N TYR A 180 -10.83 -12.12 2.09
CA TYR A 180 -11.00 -13.46 2.65
C TYR A 180 -10.32 -13.61 4.01
N ASN A 181 -10.84 -14.46 4.88
CA ASN A 181 -10.33 -14.67 6.25
C ASN A 181 -10.21 -13.34 7.04
N CYS A 182 -11.27 -12.54 7.05
CA CYS A 182 -11.38 -11.30 7.80
C CYS A 182 -12.59 -11.33 8.75
#